data_AF-A0A6L8BFL7-F1
#
_entry.id   AF-A0A6L8BFL7-F1
#
_cell.length_a   1.000
_cell.length_b   1.000
_cell.length_c   1.000
_cell.angle_alpha   90.00
_cell.angle_beta   90.00
_cell.angle_gamma   90.00
#
_symmetry.space_group_name_H-M   'P 1'
#
loop_
_entity.id
_entity.type
_entity.pdbx_description
1 polymer ?
#
loop_
_entity_poly.entity_id
_entity_poly.type
_entity_poly.pdbx_seq_one_letter_code
_entity_poly.pdbx_strand_id
1 'polypeptide(L)'
;MNSRVSIYAFALGFLATSAALAQDSPDDADPPVYELDEEDFAIDREGERCVTTRNIRDTDILDERTILFRMRGGDYFVNYLRHDCPGLVREDRFSYRTTGGRLCQVDTIRVLEQFWGFIQEGMSCGLGVFYPISEEEAEFLALEPEERRGGPPIRVSNPDAVEDEEPAGEAAEDTASGDNAE
;
A
#
# COMPACT_ATOMS: atom_id res chain seq x y z
N MET A 1 74.17 33.49 -19.17
CA MET A 1 74.86 33.12 -17.93
C MET A 1 73.86 32.34 -17.08
N ASN A 2 73.79 31.01 -17.21
CA ASN A 2 74.66 30.00 -16.60
C ASN A 2 74.71 30.07 -15.06
N SER A 3 74.07 29.06 -14.47
CA SER A 3 74.64 28.12 -13.49
C SER A 3 74.50 28.32 -11.98
N ARG A 4 73.99 27.22 -11.38
CA ARG A 4 74.41 26.50 -10.16
C ARG A 4 73.67 26.84 -8.85
N VAL A 5 72.78 25.94 -8.41
CA VAL A 5 73.00 24.82 -7.46
C VAL A 5 73.16 25.33 -6.02
N SER A 6 72.28 24.92 -5.09
CA SER A 6 72.70 24.03 -4.01
C SER A 6 71.52 23.60 -3.14
N ILE A 7 71.45 22.27 -3.00
CA ILE A 7 70.67 21.51 -2.04
C ILE A 7 71.05 21.97 -0.63
N TYR A 8 70.06 22.35 0.17
CA TYR A 8 70.16 22.32 1.63
C TYR A 8 69.02 21.46 2.15
N ALA A 9 69.37 20.22 2.49
CA ALA A 9 68.61 19.39 3.38
C ALA A 9 68.62 20.07 4.77
N PHE A 10 67.49 20.68 5.14
CA PHE A 10 67.19 20.96 6.53
C PHE A 10 66.03 20.06 6.93
N ALA A 11 66.39 18.91 7.50
CA ALA A 11 65.52 18.14 8.36
C ALA A 11 65.20 19.03 9.58
N LEU A 12 64.01 19.62 9.57
CA LEU A 12 63.39 20.20 10.77
C LEU A 12 62.06 19.49 10.94
N GLY A 13 61.94 18.76 12.04
CA GLY A 13 60.76 18.00 12.40
C GLY A 13 59.56 18.91 12.43
N PHE A 14 58.61 18.65 11.52
CA PHE A 14 57.25 19.13 11.68
C PHE A 14 56.66 18.39 12.87
N LEU A 15 56.58 19.07 14.02
CA LEU A 15 55.59 18.74 15.03
C LEU A 15 54.23 18.89 14.36
N ALA A 16 53.62 17.77 13.99
CA ALA A 16 52.24 17.70 13.55
C ALA A 16 51.35 18.08 14.74
N THR A 17 51.10 19.38 14.92
CA THR A 17 49.95 19.84 15.68
C THR A 17 48.72 19.49 14.85
N SER A 18 48.07 18.40 15.22
CA SER A 18 46.77 18.01 14.70
C SER A 18 45.76 19.10 15.04
N ALA A 19 45.54 20.03 14.10
CA ALA A 19 44.31 20.79 14.09
C ALA A 19 43.22 19.82 13.62
N ALA A 20 42.49 19.25 14.59
CA ALA A 20 41.25 18.55 14.30
C ALA A 20 40.28 19.58 13.71
N LEU A 21 40.16 19.60 12.37
CA LEU A 21 38.98 20.14 11.74
C LEU A 21 37.87 19.14 12.07
N ALA A 22 37.06 19.46 13.08
CA ALA A 22 35.71 18.91 13.16
C ALA A 22 35.00 19.35 11.89
N GLN A 23 34.86 18.41 10.95
CA GLN A 23 33.93 18.56 9.84
C GLN A 23 32.55 18.38 10.46
N ASP A 24 31.80 19.48 10.49
CA ASP A 24 30.39 19.51 10.84
C ASP A 24 29.64 18.78 9.73
N SER A 25 29.27 17.52 9.98
CA SER A 25 28.42 16.73 9.07
C SER A 25 26.97 17.16 9.27
N PRO A 26 26.26 17.68 8.25
CA PRO A 26 24.87 18.09 8.37
C PRO A 26 23.86 16.93 8.34
N ASP A 27 24.29 15.69 8.64
CA ASP A 27 23.50 14.46 8.47
C ASP A 27 22.71 14.02 9.72
N ASP A 28 22.70 14.80 10.81
CA ASP A 28 21.96 14.50 12.05
C ASP A 28 20.64 15.30 12.18
N ALA A 29 20.13 15.86 11.10
CA ALA A 29 18.77 16.40 11.11
C ALA A 29 17.78 15.23 11.00
N ASP A 30 17.15 14.87 12.13
CA ASP A 30 15.98 13.99 12.12
C ASP A 30 15.02 14.47 11.02
N PRO A 31 14.59 13.59 10.09
CA PRO A 31 13.60 13.98 9.10
C PRO A 31 12.34 14.46 9.83
N PRO A 32 11.63 15.48 9.30
CA PRO A 32 10.37 15.88 9.90
C PRO A 32 9.46 14.66 9.99
N VAL A 33 9.12 14.29 11.21
CA VAL A 33 8.08 13.30 11.48
C VAL A 33 6.79 13.97 11.06
N TYR A 34 6.32 13.66 9.85
CA TYR A 34 4.99 14.02 9.42
C TYR A 34 4.04 13.15 10.23
N GLU A 35 3.50 13.71 11.32
CA GLU A 35 2.33 13.16 12.01
C GLU A 35 1.14 13.33 11.06
N LEU A 36 1.00 12.37 10.15
CA LEU A 36 -0.20 12.25 9.32
C LEU A 36 -1.35 11.91 10.28
N ASP A 37 -2.31 12.80 10.40
CA ASP A 37 -3.53 12.54 11.14
C ASP A 37 -4.28 11.39 10.46
N GLU A 38 -4.82 10.45 11.26
CA GLU A 38 -5.57 9.30 10.75
C GLU A 38 -6.81 9.72 9.92
N GLU A 39 -7.17 11.01 9.94
CA GLU A 39 -8.26 11.63 9.19
C GLU A 39 -7.88 11.98 7.75
N ASP A 40 -6.61 12.30 7.42
CA ASP A 40 -6.20 12.66 6.04
C ASP A 40 -6.08 11.44 5.10
N PHE A 41 -6.02 10.23 5.65
CA PHE A 41 -6.08 8.97 4.90
C PHE A 41 -7.52 8.44 4.71
N ALA A 42 -8.50 9.04 5.37
CA ALA A 42 -9.89 8.73 5.10
C ALA A 42 -10.22 9.24 3.69
N ILE A 43 -10.53 8.32 2.80
CA ILE A 43 -10.94 8.58 1.41
C ILE A 43 -12.33 9.26 1.41
N ASP A 44 -12.45 10.52 1.87
CA ASP A 44 -13.67 11.33 1.75
C ASP A 44 -13.72 12.05 0.39
N ARG A 45 -13.56 11.25 -0.67
CA ARG A 45 -13.54 11.70 -2.07
C ARG A 45 -14.60 10.96 -2.85
N GLU A 46 -15.33 11.68 -3.71
CA GLU A 46 -16.32 11.07 -4.58
C GLU A 46 -15.64 10.06 -5.50
N GLY A 47 -15.95 8.78 -5.31
CA GLY A 47 -15.33 7.70 -6.06
C GLY A 47 -15.93 7.53 -7.46
N GLU A 48 -15.10 7.07 -8.39
CA GLU A 48 -15.50 6.80 -9.76
C GLU A 48 -16.05 5.39 -9.92
N ARG A 49 -17.17 5.26 -10.65
CA ARG A 49 -17.79 3.95 -10.90
C ARG A 49 -17.02 3.08 -11.88
N CYS A 50 -16.26 3.67 -12.80
CA CYS A 50 -15.42 2.90 -13.71
C CYS A 50 -14.25 3.70 -14.26
N VAL A 51 -13.10 3.04 -14.38
CA VAL A 51 -11.89 3.56 -15.04
C VAL A 51 -11.80 3.07 -16.49
N THR A 52 -11.06 3.80 -17.34
CA THR A 52 -10.83 3.40 -18.73
C THR A 52 -9.66 2.41 -18.81
N THR A 53 -9.87 1.21 -19.33
CA THR A 53 -8.85 0.15 -19.30
C THR A 53 -7.60 0.47 -20.11
N ARG A 54 -7.76 1.20 -21.22
CA ARG A 54 -6.63 1.65 -22.05
C ARG A 54 -5.68 2.59 -21.31
N ASN A 55 -6.18 3.25 -20.28
CA ASN A 55 -5.40 4.14 -19.45
C ASN A 55 -4.73 3.41 -18.29
N ILE A 56 -5.10 2.17 -17.96
CA ILE A 56 -4.39 1.41 -16.93
C ILE A 56 -2.97 1.11 -17.45
N ARG A 57 -1.96 1.53 -16.70
CA ARG A 57 -0.55 1.18 -16.94
C ARG A 57 -0.14 -0.03 -16.14
N ASP A 58 -0.46 -0.01 -14.85
CA ASP A 58 -0.03 -1.02 -13.89
C ASP A 58 -1.07 -1.18 -12.78
N THR A 59 -0.97 -2.28 -12.05
CA THR A 59 -1.84 -2.61 -10.92
C THR A 59 -1.03 -3.28 -9.82
N ASP A 60 -1.04 -2.69 -8.62
CA ASP A 60 -0.40 -3.27 -7.45
C ASP A 60 -1.47 -3.87 -6.54
N ILE A 61 -1.27 -5.12 -6.13
CA ILE A 61 -2.15 -5.80 -5.17
C ILE A 61 -1.58 -5.54 -3.78
N LEU A 62 -2.29 -4.74 -2.99
CA LEU A 62 -1.81 -4.32 -1.67
C LEU A 62 -2.17 -5.34 -0.58
N ASP A 63 -3.38 -5.91 -0.68
CA ASP A 63 -3.90 -6.95 0.20
C ASP A 63 -4.98 -7.80 -0.52
N GLU A 64 -5.69 -8.67 0.21
CA GLU A 64 -6.71 -9.57 -0.37
C GLU A 64 -7.99 -8.83 -0.83
N ARG A 65 -8.12 -7.54 -0.55
CA ARG A 65 -9.28 -6.69 -0.87
C ARG A 65 -8.89 -5.39 -1.59
N THR A 66 -7.63 -4.98 -1.57
CA THR A 66 -7.22 -3.65 -2.01
C THR A 66 -6.29 -3.72 -3.22
N ILE A 67 -6.67 -3.03 -4.30
CA ILE A 67 -5.88 -2.96 -5.54
C ILE A 67 -5.63 -1.49 -5.90
N LEU A 68 -4.37 -1.13 -6.08
CA LEU A 68 -3.94 0.16 -6.60
C LEU A 68 -3.84 0.09 -8.13
N PHE A 69 -4.44 1.04 -8.83
CA PHE A 69 -4.38 1.19 -10.28
C PHE A 69 -3.57 2.44 -10.62
N ARG A 70 -2.50 2.26 -11.40
CA ARG A 70 -1.69 3.36 -11.93
C ARG A 70 -2.12 3.68 -13.34
N MET A 71 -2.49 4.93 -13.60
CA MET A 71 -3.04 5.33 -14.89
C MET A 71 -2.01 6.06 -15.77
N ARG A 72 -2.27 6.04 -17.08
CA ARG A 72 -1.58 6.87 -18.07
C ARG A 72 -2.03 8.31 -17.83
N GLY A 73 -1.12 9.13 -17.35
CA GLY A 73 -1.41 10.55 -17.07
C GLY A 73 -0.98 11.00 -15.68
N GLY A 74 -0.60 10.06 -14.80
CA GLY A 74 -0.23 10.36 -13.41
C GLY A 74 -1.39 10.25 -12.43
N ASP A 75 -2.58 9.82 -12.88
CA ASP A 75 -3.69 9.54 -11.98
C ASP A 75 -3.52 8.16 -11.32
N TYR A 76 -3.91 8.07 -10.07
CA TYR A 76 -3.87 6.85 -9.26
C TYR A 76 -5.26 6.57 -8.70
N PHE A 77 -5.67 5.31 -8.64
CA PHE A 77 -6.94 4.91 -8.05
C PHE A 77 -6.77 3.72 -7.14
N VAL A 78 -7.42 3.71 -5.99
CA VAL A 78 -7.57 2.49 -5.18
C VAL A 78 -8.97 1.93 -5.38
N ASN A 79 -9.04 0.62 -5.59
CA ASN A 79 -10.28 -0.13 -5.61
C ASN A 79 -10.34 -1.05 -4.39
N TYR A 80 -11.41 -0.92 -3.61
CA TYR A 80 -11.74 -1.88 -2.55
C TYR A 80 -12.69 -2.90 -3.13
N LEU A 81 -12.25 -4.15 -3.21
CA LEU A 81 -13.11 -5.26 -3.57
C LEU A 81 -14.25 -5.36 -2.55
N ARG A 82 -15.42 -5.81 -3.03
CA ARG A 82 -16.62 -5.89 -2.20
C ARG A 82 -16.48 -6.89 -1.05
N HIS A 83 -15.65 -7.91 -1.26
CA HIS A 83 -15.29 -8.94 -0.30
C HIS A 83 -13.82 -9.32 -0.49
N ASP A 84 -13.25 -10.01 0.49
CA ASP A 84 -11.90 -10.55 0.37
C ASP A 84 -11.83 -11.54 -0.79
N CYS A 85 -10.69 -11.54 -1.47
CA CYS A 85 -10.44 -12.30 -2.67
C CYS A 85 -9.31 -13.31 -2.40
N PRO A 86 -9.63 -14.55 -1.99
CA PRO A 86 -8.61 -15.49 -1.55
C PRO A 86 -7.53 -15.76 -2.59
N GLY A 87 -6.27 -15.58 -2.20
CA GLY A 87 -5.11 -15.88 -3.04
C GLY A 87 -4.72 -14.74 -3.99
N LEU A 88 -5.36 -13.58 -3.91
CA LEU A 88 -5.05 -12.42 -4.73
C LEU A 88 -3.61 -11.93 -4.45
N VAL A 89 -3.25 -11.73 -3.17
CA VAL A 89 -1.89 -11.32 -2.78
C VAL A 89 -0.86 -12.40 -3.09
N ARG A 90 -1.23 -13.67 -2.85
CA ARG A 90 -0.32 -14.81 -3.03
C ARG A 90 0.11 -14.98 -4.48
N GLU A 91 -0.83 -14.81 -5.41
CA GLU A 91 -0.55 -14.96 -6.84
C GLU A 91 0.00 -13.69 -7.46
N ASP A 92 -0.37 -12.53 -6.90
CA ASP A 92 0.00 -11.21 -7.38
C ASP A 92 -0.34 -11.00 -8.87
N ARG A 93 -1.53 -11.51 -9.25
CA ARG A 93 -2.04 -11.46 -10.63
C ARG A 93 -3.52 -11.79 -10.70
N PHE A 94 -4.21 -11.09 -11.59
CA PHE A 94 -5.60 -11.38 -11.92
C PHE A 94 -5.90 -11.07 -13.39
N SER A 95 -6.96 -11.68 -13.92
CA SER A 95 -7.61 -11.28 -15.15
C SER A 95 -8.86 -10.47 -14.83
N TYR A 96 -9.32 -9.68 -15.80
CA TYR A 96 -10.60 -9.00 -15.72
C TYR A 96 -11.30 -9.05 -17.07
N ARG A 97 -12.64 -8.97 -17.02
CA ARG A 97 -13.47 -8.83 -18.23
C ARG A 97 -14.20 -7.52 -18.16
N THR A 98 -14.17 -6.78 -19.27
CA THR A 98 -14.67 -5.41 -19.32
C THR A 98 -15.84 -5.30 -20.26
N THR A 99 -16.83 -4.51 -19.87
CA THR A 99 -17.91 -4.10 -20.77
C THR A 99 -17.59 -2.73 -21.36
N GLY A 100 -17.47 -2.63 -22.69
CA GLY A 100 -17.29 -1.34 -23.37
C GLY A 100 -15.92 -0.67 -23.18
N GLY A 101 -14.86 -1.43 -22.83
CA GLY A 101 -13.50 -0.90 -22.66
C GLY A 101 -13.28 -0.09 -21.38
N ARG A 102 -14.18 -0.25 -20.41
CA ARG A 102 -14.06 0.29 -19.05
C ARG A 102 -14.07 -0.86 -18.05
N LEU A 103 -13.39 -0.66 -16.93
CA LEU A 103 -13.43 -1.55 -15.78
C LEU A 103 -14.27 -0.87 -14.70
N CYS A 104 -15.45 -1.42 -14.44
CA CYS A 104 -16.46 -0.83 -13.57
C CYS A 104 -16.56 -1.55 -12.22
N GLN A 105 -17.11 -0.89 -11.21
CA GLN A 105 -17.44 -1.48 -9.91
C GLN A 105 -18.41 -2.68 -9.99
N VAL A 106 -19.11 -2.85 -11.11
CA VAL A 106 -20.01 -3.99 -11.33
C VAL A 106 -19.32 -5.15 -12.04
N ASP A 107 -18.09 -4.94 -12.51
CA ASP A 107 -17.28 -5.99 -13.13
C ASP A 107 -16.59 -6.84 -12.05
N THR A 108 -15.88 -7.86 -12.50
CA THR A 108 -15.29 -8.87 -11.63
C THR A 108 -13.89 -9.21 -12.13
N ILE A 109 -12.97 -9.39 -11.19
CA ILE A 109 -11.63 -9.93 -11.46
C ILE A 109 -11.60 -11.44 -11.20
N ARG A 110 -10.64 -12.14 -11.78
CA ARG A 110 -10.33 -13.52 -11.41
C ARG A 110 -8.85 -13.66 -11.10
N VAL A 111 -8.53 -14.22 -9.94
CA VAL A 111 -7.15 -14.53 -9.57
C VAL A 111 -6.57 -15.49 -10.60
N LEU A 112 -5.34 -15.25 -11.06
CA LEU A 112 -4.67 -16.14 -12.01
C LEU A 112 -3.73 -17.08 -11.27
N GLU A 113 -4.17 -18.30 -11.05
CA GLU A 113 -3.44 -19.28 -10.23
C GLU A 113 -2.45 -20.08 -11.06
N GLN A 114 -1.28 -20.36 -10.46
CA GLN A 114 -0.33 -21.31 -11.03
C GLN A 114 -0.63 -22.74 -10.55
N PHE A 115 -1.09 -23.59 -11.46
CA PHE A 115 -1.39 -24.99 -11.18
C PHE A 115 -0.65 -25.90 -12.16
N TRP A 116 0.25 -26.76 -11.64
CA TRP A 116 1.06 -27.69 -12.43
C TRP A 116 1.81 -27.05 -13.61
N GLY A 117 2.31 -25.82 -13.41
CA GLY A 117 3.04 -25.07 -14.44
C GLY A 117 2.16 -24.38 -15.48
N PHE A 118 0.83 -24.40 -15.32
CA PHE A 118 -0.12 -23.68 -16.16
C PHE A 118 -0.78 -22.54 -15.37
N ILE A 119 -1.16 -21.47 -16.08
CA ILE A 119 -1.95 -20.37 -15.51
C ILE A 119 -3.42 -20.66 -15.81
N GLN A 120 -4.26 -20.65 -14.78
CA GLN A 120 -5.72 -20.81 -14.90
C GLN A 120 -6.46 -19.71 -14.13
N GLU A 121 -7.69 -19.40 -14.56
CA GLU A 121 -8.57 -18.50 -13.79
C GLU A 121 -9.10 -19.23 -12.55
N GLY A 122 -8.84 -18.68 -11.38
CA GLY A 122 -9.29 -19.16 -10.07
C GLY A 122 -10.50 -18.38 -9.55
N MET A 123 -10.46 -18.03 -8.27
CA MET A 123 -11.53 -17.31 -7.55
C MET A 123 -11.92 -16.00 -8.24
N SER A 124 -13.22 -15.70 -8.21
CA SER A 124 -13.82 -14.54 -8.88
C SER A 124 -14.29 -13.53 -7.83
N CYS A 125 -13.85 -12.28 -7.94
CA CYS A 125 -14.05 -11.26 -6.91
C CYS A 125 -14.61 -9.96 -7.51
N GLY A 126 -15.70 -9.46 -6.92
CA GLY A 126 -16.37 -8.26 -7.40
C GLY A 126 -15.56 -7.01 -7.08
N LEU A 127 -15.41 -6.14 -8.07
CA LEU A 127 -14.80 -4.82 -7.88
C LEU A 127 -15.70 -3.93 -7.03
N GLY A 128 -15.12 -2.89 -6.45
CA GLY A 128 -15.86 -1.79 -5.82
C GLY A 128 -15.64 -0.47 -6.56
N VAL A 129 -15.84 0.62 -5.84
CA VAL A 129 -15.63 1.98 -6.34
C VAL A 129 -14.13 2.27 -6.49
N PHE A 130 -13.78 3.09 -7.49
CA PHE A 130 -12.41 3.53 -7.73
C PHE A 130 -12.21 4.91 -7.10
N TYR A 131 -11.41 4.99 -6.05
CA TYR A 131 -11.17 6.24 -5.35
C TYR A 131 -9.88 6.89 -5.84
N PRO A 132 -9.92 8.14 -6.35
CA PRO A 132 -8.76 8.80 -6.93
C PRO A 132 -7.77 9.23 -5.85
N ILE A 133 -6.54 8.73 -5.85
CA ILE A 133 -5.52 9.04 -4.84
C ILE A 133 -4.42 9.98 -5.35
N SER A 134 -3.72 10.64 -4.43
CA SER A 134 -2.52 11.42 -4.79
C SER A 134 -1.37 10.46 -5.11
N GLU A 135 -0.35 10.95 -5.81
CA GLU A 135 0.85 10.17 -6.08
C GLU A 135 1.58 9.80 -4.78
N GLU A 136 1.70 10.74 -3.84
CA GLU A 136 2.29 10.52 -2.52
C GLU A 136 1.58 9.40 -1.74
N GLU A 137 0.24 9.39 -1.78
CA GLU A 137 -0.57 8.31 -1.21
C GLU A 137 -0.28 6.96 -1.89
N ALA A 138 -0.19 6.95 -3.23
CA ALA A 138 0.05 5.75 -4.00
C ALA A 138 1.43 5.15 -3.71
N GLU A 139 2.43 6.01 -3.58
CA GLU A 139 3.78 5.63 -3.19
C GLU A 139 3.78 5.03 -1.78
N PHE A 140 3.17 5.70 -0.81
CA PHE A 140 3.09 5.21 0.57
C PHE A 140 2.39 3.84 0.67
N LEU A 141 1.29 3.66 -0.06
CA LEU A 141 0.55 2.39 -0.12
C LEU A 141 1.36 1.26 -0.78
N ALA A 142 2.16 1.59 -1.79
CA ALA A 142 2.96 0.62 -2.54
C ALA A 142 4.27 0.21 -1.84
N LEU A 143 4.67 0.89 -0.75
CA LEU A 143 5.84 0.49 0.05
C LEU A 143 5.64 -0.90 0.68
N GLU A 144 6.76 -1.61 0.85
CA GLU A 144 6.73 -2.95 1.44
C GLU A 144 6.16 -2.91 2.87
N PRO A 145 5.43 -3.96 3.30
CA PRO A 145 4.84 -4.03 4.64
C PRO A 145 5.82 -3.84 5.80
N GLU A 146 7.10 -4.14 5.58
CA GLU A 146 8.14 -4.00 6.59
C GLU A 146 8.65 -2.57 6.72
N GLU A 147 8.65 -1.80 5.63
CA GLU A 147 8.90 -0.34 5.64
C GLU A 147 7.66 0.42 6.15
N ARG A 148 6.47 -0.15 5.94
CA ARG A 148 5.23 0.26 6.59
C ARG A 148 5.19 -0.05 8.09
N ARG A 149 6.07 -0.93 8.59
CA ARG A 149 6.09 -1.42 9.99
C ARG A 149 6.65 -0.32 10.91
N GLY A 150 5.83 0.71 11.09
CA GLY A 150 6.15 1.96 11.79
C GLY A 150 5.19 3.10 11.42
N GLY A 151 4.47 3.00 10.29
CA GLY A 151 3.39 3.90 9.93
C GLY A 151 2.07 3.52 10.62
N PRO A 152 1.11 4.47 10.74
CA PRO A 152 -0.22 4.15 11.22
C PRO A 152 -0.84 3.03 10.35
N PRO A 153 -1.68 2.15 10.92
CA PRO A 153 -2.45 1.24 10.10
C PRO A 153 -3.29 2.09 9.15
N ILE A 154 -3.03 2.04 7.83
CA ILE A 154 -4.00 2.57 6.88
C ILE A 154 -5.22 1.67 6.98
N ARG A 155 -6.17 2.10 7.81
CA ARG A 155 -7.54 1.69 7.69
C ARG A 155 -8.07 2.51 6.54
N VAL A 156 -8.01 1.95 5.34
CA VAL A 156 -8.90 2.50 4.35
C VAL A 156 -10.29 2.07 4.76
N SER A 157 -11.01 2.99 5.40
CA SER A 157 -12.44 2.87 5.59
C SER A 157 -13.05 2.78 4.20
N ASN A 158 -13.42 1.56 3.80
CA ASN A 158 -14.24 1.36 2.63
C ASN A 158 -15.58 2.07 2.89
N PRO A 159 -15.91 3.15 2.17
CA PRO A 159 -17.17 3.89 2.39
C PRO A 159 -18.40 3.03 2.08
N ASP A 160 -18.21 1.94 1.31
CA ASP A 160 -19.24 0.98 0.93
C ASP A 160 -19.21 -0.30 1.79
N ALA A 161 -18.41 -0.36 2.86
CA ALA A 161 -18.49 -1.47 3.79
C ALA A 161 -19.89 -1.46 4.42
N VAL A 162 -20.72 -2.40 4.00
CA VAL A 162 -21.93 -2.75 4.73
C VAL A 162 -21.44 -3.26 6.08
N GLU A 163 -21.66 -2.49 7.14
CA GLU A 163 -21.50 -2.98 8.51
C GLU A 163 -22.41 -4.21 8.62
N ASP A 164 -21.81 -5.41 8.73
CA ASP A 164 -22.55 -6.61 9.04
C ASP A 164 -23.21 -6.38 10.39
N GLU A 165 -24.51 -6.07 10.41
CA GLU A 165 -25.29 -6.06 11.64
C GLU A 165 -25.18 -7.47 12.25
N GLU A 166 -24.36 -7.61 13.29
CA GLU A 166 -24.31 -8.81 14.12
C GLU A 166 -25.75 -9.18 14.50
N PRO A 167 -26.25 -10.39 14.16
CA PRO A 167 -27.55 -10.80 14.64
C PRO A 167 -27.48 -10.87 16.17
N ALA A 168 -28.28 -10.01 16.81
CA ALA A 168 -28.51 -10.03 18.24
C ALA A 168 -28.83 -11.46 18.69
N GLY A 169 -28.07 -11.95 19.66
CA GLY A 169 -28.18 -13.30 20.17
C GLY A 169 -29.60 -13.67 20.55
N GLU A 170 -30.09 -14.76 19.95
CA GLU A 170 -31.33 -15.39 20.36
C GLU A 170 -31.13 -15.99 21.75
N ALA A 171 -31.82 -15.41 22.72
CA ALA A 171 -31.84 -15.89 24.10
C ALA A 171 -32.41 -17.31 24.17
N ALA A 172 -31.72 -18.18 24.90
CA ALA A 172 -32.21 -19.50 25.25
C ALA A 172 -33.45 -19.39 26.15
N GLU A 173 -34.60 -19.88 25.69
CA GLU A 173 -35.75 -20.15 26.56
C GLU A 173 -35.60 -21.57 27.13
N ASP A 174 -35.09 -21.60 28.35
CA ASP A 174 -35.04 -22.75 29.25
C ASP A 174 -36.47 -23.06 29.74
N THR A 175 -37.12 -24.08 29.16
CA THR A 175 -38.40 -24.59 29.67
C THR A 175 -38.14 -25.74 30.64
N ALA A 176 -37.93 -25.37 31.90
CA ALA A 176 -38.05 -26.28 33.03
C ALA A 176 -39.51 -26.75 33.16
N SER A 177 -39.77 -28.00 32.76
CA SER A 177 -41.02 -28.71 33.07
C SER A 177 -40.86 -29.40 34.43
N GLY A 178 -41.36 -28.75 35.47
CA GLY A 178 -41.49 -29.30 36.83
C GLY A 178 -42.95 -29.55 37.18
N ASP A 179 -43.22 -30.79 37.59
CA ASP A 179 -44.19 -31.26 38.59
C ASP A 179 -45.57 -30.59 38.68
N ASN A 180 -46.61 -31.37 38.37
CA ASN A 180 -47.90 -31.25 39.06
C ASN A 180 -48.28 -32.59 39.69
N ALA A 181 -48.43 -32.53 41.01
CA ALA A 181 -49.03 -33.54 41.85
C ALA A 181 -50.55 -33.50 41.72
N GLU A 182 -51.18 -34.68 41.63
CA GLU A 182 -52.56 -34.97 42.05
C GLU A 182 -52.70 -36.48 42.29
#